data_AF-A0A1I2E6R5-F1
#
_entry.id   AF-A0A1I2E6R5-F1
#
_cell.length_a   1.000
_cell.length_b   1.000
_cell.length_c   1.000
_cell.angle_alpha   90.00
_cell.angle_beta   90.00
_cell.angle_gamma   90.00
#
_symmetry.space_group_name_H-M   'P 1'
#
loop_
_entity.id
_entity.type
_entity.pdbx_description
1 polymer ?
#
loop_
_entity_poly.entity_id
_entity_poly.type
_entity_poly.pdbx_seq_one_letter_code
_entity_poly.pdbx_strand_id
1 'polypeptide(L)'
;MTSTSTSRTDTDRPAAEAASIRLQAATKAINAAASTYMPLRASHLRQLAQEKQASAEHLLRQYEQRCSANPQTSLSAPVVALWEGYYALRAIAKELTRKAEETEAKEHAASAVHTHTHRATTTHAAHHTKGT
;
A
#
# COMPACT_ATOMS: atom_id res chain seq x y z
N MET A 1 -26.17 -5.03 -52.95
CA MET A 1 -25.26 -6.06 -52.41
C MET A 1 -23.88 -5.71 -52.94
N THR A 2 -22.88 -5.27 -52.18
CA THR A 2 -22.30 -5.87 -50.97
C THR A 2 -21.50 -4.83 -50.15
N SER A 3 -21.39 -5.14 -48.86
CA SER A 3 -20.90 -4.39 -47.71
C SER A 3 -19.49 -3.79 -47.79
N THR A 4 -19.37 -2.52 -47.40
CA THR A 4 -18.09 -1.89 -47.01
C THR A 4 -17.86 -2.16 -45.52
N SER A 5 -17.03 -3.15 -45.20
CA SER A 5 -16.66 -3.48 -43.82
C SER A 5 -15.44 -2.67 -43.40
N THR A 6 -15.65 -1.62 -42.61
CA THR A 6 -14.58 -0.78 -42.05
C THR A 6 -14.00 -1.46 -40.81
N SER A 7 -12.91 -2.22 -40.98
CA SER A 7 -12.11 -2.75 -39.87
C SER A 7 -11.37 -1.63 -39.14
N ARG A 8 -11.99 -1.06 -38.10
CA ARG A 8 -11.33 -0.23 -37.07
C ARG A 8 -11.03 -1.11 -35.87
N THR A 9 -9.85 -1.71 -35.75
CA THR A 9 -9.33 -2.25 -34.46
C THR A 9 -7.86 -2.71 -34.60
N ASP A 10 -6.92 -1.79 -34.86
CA ASP A 10 -5.49 -2.16 -34.74
C ASP A 10 -4.59 -1.05 -34.17
N THR A 11 -5.10 0.18 -34.03
CA THR A 11 -4.27 1.32 -33.61
C THR A 11 -4.16 1.49 -32.09
N ASP A 12 -5.05 0.89 -31.30
CA ASP A 12 -5.11 1.07 -29.84
C ASP A 12 -4.26 0.08 -29.03
N ARG A 13 -3.89 -1.05 -29.63
CA ARG A 13 -3.10 -2.11 -28.97
C ARG A 13 -1.72 -1.63 -28.49
N PRO A 14 -0.90 -0.92 -29.30
CA PRO A 14 0.40 -0.44 -28.83
C PRO A 14 0.29 0.68 -27.78
N ALA A 15 -0.80 1.45 -27.80
CA ALA A 15 -1.04 2.53 -26.83
C ALA A 15 -1.40 1.97 -25.44
N ALA A 16 -2.23 0.92 -25.39
CA ALA A 16 -2.59 0.23 -24.15
C ALA A 16 -1.38 -0.49 -23.52
N GLU A 17 -0.53 -1.10 -24.34
CA GLU A 17 0.70 -1.77 -23.88
C GLU A 17 1.71 -0.76 -23.32
N ALA A 18 1.90 0.38 -24.00
CA ALA A 18 2.75 1.46 -23.52
C ALA A 18 2.23 2.07 -22.21
N ALA A 19 0.91 2.18 -22.02
CA ALA A 19 0.30 2.64 -20.77
C ALA A 19 0.53 1.63 -19.63
N SER A 20 0.40 0.34 -19.90
CA SER A 20 0.62 -0.74 -18.93
C SER A 20 2.09 -0.80 -18.47
N ILE A 21 3.04 -0.65 -19.40
CA ILE A 21 4.48 -0.61 -19.10
C ILE A 21 4.81 0.61 -18.23
N ARG A 22 4.25 1.79 -18.53
CA ARG A 22 4.44 3.00 -17.70
C ARG A 22 3.86 2.82 -16.30
N LEU A 23 2.69 2.19 -16.18
CA LEU A 23 2.06 1.91 -14.89
C LEU A 23 2.89 0.92 -14.06
N GLN A 24 3.38 -0.16 -14.67
CA GLN A 24 4.28 -1.11 -14.02
C GLN A 24 5.59 -0.46 -13.57
N ALA A 25 6.19 0.38 -14.42
CA ALA A 25 7.42 1.11 -14.08
C ALA A 25 7.20 2.10 -12.93
N ALA A 26 6.09 2.85 -12.93
CA ALA A 26 5.74 3.75 -11.84
C ALA A 26 5.49 2.99 -10.53
N THR A 27 4.80 1.85 -10.60
CA THR A 27 4.53 0.99 -9.44
C THR A 27 5.83 0.39 -8.88
N LYS A 28 6.76 -0.03 -9.76
CA LYS A 28 8.07 -0.54 -9.37
C LYS A 28 8.94 0.55 -8.72
N ALA A 29 8.90 1.78 -9.23
CA ALA A 29 9.62 2.91 -8.65
C ALA A 29 9.09 3.29 -7.26
N ILE A 30 7.76 3.28 -7.06
CA ILE A 30 7.12 3.53 -5.76
C ILE A 30 7.48 2.41 -4.76
N ASN A 31 7.46 1.15 -5.19
CA ASN A 31 7.85 0.02 -4.35
C ASN A 31 9.35 0.00 -4.03
N ALA A 32 10.21 0.43 -4.97
CA ALA A 32 11.65 0.56 -4.75
C ALA A 32 11.98 1.70 -3.78
N ALA A 33 11.31 2.85 -3.89
CA ALA A 33 11.47 3.99 -2.97
C ALA A 33 11.10 3.61 -1.52
N ALA A 34 10.10 2.74 -1.33
CA ALA A 34 9.77 2.20 -0.02
C ALA A 34 10.86 1.27 0.57
N SER A 35 11.79 0.79 -0.24
CA SER A 35 12.82 -0.19 0.18
C SER A 35 14.21 0.41 0.39
N THR A 36 14.49 1.64 -0.08
CA THR A 36 15.87 2.17 -0.17
C THR A 36 16.28 3.10 0.98
N TYR A 37 15.36 3.68 1.75
CA TYR A 37 15.72 4.64 2.81
C TYR A 37 14.93 4.41 4.09
N MET A 38 15.67 4.08 5.17
CA MET A 38 15.23 3.81 6.53
C MET A 38 14.45 2.51 6.79
N PRO A 39 14.65 1.85 7.97
CA PRO A 39 13.64 0.95 8.49
C PRO A 39 12.34 1.76 8.62
N LEU A 40 11.35 1.43 7.78
CA LEU A 40 10.05 2.09 7.82
C LEU A 40 9.44 1.82 9.20
N ARG A 41 9.46 2.84 10.06
CA ARG A 41 8.83 2.80 11.37
C ARG A 41 7.34 2.45 11.20
N ALA A 42 6.78 1.76 12.18
CA ALA A 42 5.36 1.39 12.16
C ALA A 42 4.44 2.60 11.90
N SER A 43 4.77 3.77 12.44
CA SER A 43 4.03 5.02 12.21
C SER A 43 3.99 5.44 10.74
N HIS A 44 5.10 5.28 10.01
CA HIS A 44 5.16 5.62 8.58
C HIS A 44 4.36 4.64 7.73
N LEU A 45 4.41 3.35 8.07
CA LEU A 45 3.58 2.32 7.41
C LEU A 45 2.09 2.58 7.61
N ARG A 46 1.68 3.04 8.80
CA ARG A 46 0.31 3.45 9.07
C ARG A 46 -0.10 4.69 8.30
N GLN A 47 0.76 5.69 8.21
CA GLN A 47 0.49 6.88 7.41
C GLN A 47 0.25 6.50 5.94
N LEU A 48 1.13 5.67 5.36
CA LEU A 48 0.94 5.18 4.00
C LEU A 48 -0.37 4.38 3.86
N ALA A 49 -0.73 3.56 4.84
CA ALA A 49 -2.00 2.83 4.83
C ALA A 49 -3.21 3.79 4.79
N GLN A 50 -3.18 4.85 5.59
CA GLN A 50 -4.23 5.89 5.59
C GLN A 50 -4.32 6.63 4.25
N GLU A 51 -3.18 6.98 3.65
CA GLU A 51 -3.14 7.63 2.34
C GLU A 51 -3.74 6.73 1.24
N LYS A 52 -3.43 5.43 1.25
CA LYS A 52 -4.03 4.46 0.31
C LYS A 52 -5.52 4.26 0.56
N GLN A 53 -5.95 4.26 1.82
CA GLN A 53 -7.37 4.21 2.17
C GLN A 53 -8.13 5.44 1.67
N ALA A 54 -7.61 6.65 1.91
CA ALA A 54 -8.21 7.89 1.43
C ALA A 54 -8.28 7.94 -0.12
N SER A 55 -7.24 7.44 -0.79
CA SER A 55 -7.22 7.31 -2.25
C SER A 55 -8.27 6.31 -2.74
N ALA A 56 -8.45 5.19 -2.04
CA ALA A 56 -9.50 4.21 -2.35
C ALA A 56 -10.89 4.83 -2.25
N GLU A 57 -11.17 5.54 -1.15
CA GLU A 57 -12.45 6.23 -0.97
C GLU A 57 -12.71 7.29 -2.04
N HIS A 58 -11.67 7.97 -2.52
CA HIS A 58 -11.80 8.90 -3.63
C HIS A 58 -12.25 8.19 -4.92
N LEU A 59 -11.65 7.04 -5.25
CA LEU A 59 -12.07 6.23 -6.41
C LEU A 59 -13.51 5.74 -6.28
N LEU A 60 -13.91 5.31 -5.07
CA LEU A 60 -15.29 4.89 -4.79
C LEU A 60 -16.28 6.03 -5.06
N ARG A 61 -16.01 7.23 -4.54
CA ARG A 61 -16.86 8.40 -4.78
C ARG A 61 -16.96 8.74 -6.27
N GLN A 62 -15.85 8.64 -7.01
CA GLN A 62 -15.86 8.87 -8.46
C GLN A 62 -16.68 7.81 -9.21
N TYR A 63 -16.60 6.55 -8.80
CA TYR A 63 -17.44 5.47 -9.33
C TYR A 63 -18.92 5.76 -9.08
N GLU A 64 -19.30 6.07 -7.85
CA GLU A 64 -20.69 6.38 -7.46
C GLU A 64 -21.25 7.58 -8.22
N GLN A 65 -20.45 8.65 -8.36
CA GLN A 65 -20.83 9.83 -9.14
C GLN A 65 -21.09 9.49 -10.61
N ARG A 66 -20.23 8.67 -11.23
CA ARG A 66 -20.39 8.29 -12.64
C ARG A 66 -21.58 7.38 -12.85
N CYS A 67 -21.79 6.39 -11.97
CA CYS A 67 -22.95 5.51 -12.01
C CYS A 67 -24.26 6.28 -11.79
N SER A 68 -24.25 7.29 -10.91
CA SER A 68 -25.43 8.14 -10.67
C SER A 68 -25.73 9.06 -11.86
N ALA A 69 -24.68 9.64 -12.47
CA ALA A 69 -24.84 10.55 -13.61
C ALA A 69 -25.22 9.81 -14.90
N ASN A 70 -24.69 8.60 -15.12
CA ASN A 70 -24.93 7.81 -16.32
C ASN A 70 -25.05 6.31 -15.98
N PRO A 71 -26.22 5.83 -15.53
CA PRO A 71 -26.39 4.44 -15.09
C PRO A 71 -26.04 3.39 -16.16
N GLN A 72 -26.22 3.73 -17.43
CA GLN A 72 -25.94 2.84 -18.57
C GLN A 72 -24.44 2.55 -18.76
N THR A 73 -23.54 3.35 -18.17
CA THR A 73 -22.09 3.16 -18.27
C THR A 73 -21.50 2.42 -17.06
N SER A 74 -22.32 1.93 -16.14
CA SER A 74 -21.90 1.22 -14.92
C SER A 74 -20.96 0.02 -15.17
N LEU A 75 -21.11 -0.65 -16.31
CA LEU A 75 -20.28 -1.77 -16.74
C LEU A 75 -19.24 -1.40 -17.80
N SER A 76 -19.09 -0.11 -18.11
CA SER A 76 -18.07 0.35 -19.04
C SER A 76 -16.68 0.13 -18.43
N ALA A 77 -15.71 -0.28 -19.25
CA ALA A 77 -14.32 -0.49 -18.84
C ALA A 77 -13.76 0.63 -17.94
N PRO A 78 -13.96 1.95 -18.21
CA PRO A 78 -13.43 2.99 -17.32
C PRO A 78 -14.13 3.05 -15.96
N VAL A 79 -15.41 2.67 -15.86
CA VAL A 79 -16.14 2.65 -14.58
C VAL A 79 -15.76 1.42 -13.76
N VAL A 80 -15.60 0.26 -14.41
CA VAL A 80 -15.09 -0.95 -13.78
C VAL A 80 -13.66 -0.74 -13.24
N ALA A 81 -12.79 -0.03 -13.98
CA ALA A 81 -11.44 0.27 -13.53
C ALA A 81 -11.39 1.10 -12.23
N LEU A 82 -12.35 2.00 -11.99
CA LEU A 82 -12.45 2.75 -10.73
C LEU A 82 -12.77 1.82 -9.56
N TRP A 83 -13.69 0.87 -9.78
CA TRP A 83 -14.11 -0.11 -8.79
C TRP A 83 -12.99 -1.11 -8.47
N GLU A 84 -12.30 -1.62 -9.48
CA GLU A 84 -11.13 -2.49 -9.31
C GLU A 84 -9.98 -1.76 -8.61
N GLY A 85 -9.72 -0.50 -8.99
CA GLY A 85 -8.74 0.36 -8.34
C GLY A 85 -9.03 0.59 -6.86
N TYR A 86 -10.30 0.75 -6.48
CA TYR A 86 -10.72 0.83 -5.08
C TYR A 86 -10.32 -0.42 -4.28
N TYR A 87 -10.60 -1.62 -4.80
CA TYR A 87 -10.21 -2.86 -4.11
C TYR A 87 -8.70 -3.06 -4.05
N ALA A 88 -7.98 -2.74 -5.13
CA ALA A 88 -6.53 -2.82 -5.16
C ALA A 88 -5.90 -1.93 -4.07
N LEU A 89 -6.35 -0.68 -3.94
CA LEU A 89 -5.85 0.24 -2.92
C LEU A 89 -6.22 -0.21 -1.50
N ARG A 90 -7.42 -0.76 -1.28
CA ARG A 90 -7.78 -1.34 0.02
C ARG A 90 -6.92 -2.56 0.39
N ALA A 91 -6.60 -3.42 -0.58
CA ALA A 91 -5.73 -4.57 -0.33
C ALA A 91 -4.33 -4.10 0.10
N ILE A 92 -3.80 -3.07 -0.57
CA ILE A 92 -2.51 -2.46 -0.22
C ILE A 92 -2.57 -1.83 1.18
N ALA A 93 -3.62 -1.07 1.51
CA ALA A 93 -3.78 -0.45 2.83
C ALA A 93 -3.82 -1.48 3.97
N LYS A 94 -4.53 -2.60 3.76
CA LYS A 94 -4.54 -3.72 4.71
C LYS A 94 -3.16 -4.33 4.90
N GLU A 95 -2.44 -4.57 3.82
CA GLU A 95 -1.09 -5.16 3.90
C GLU A 95 -0.10 -4.21 4.59
N LEU A 96 -0.20 -2.91 4.35
CA LEU A 96 0.61 -1.90 5.06
C LEU A 96 0.29 -1.84 6.56
N THR A 97 -0.98 -1.98 6.92
CA THR A 97 -1.41 -2.03 8.33
C THR A 97 -0.87 -3.28 9.02
N ARG A 98 -1.00 -4.45 8.38
CA ARG A 98 -0.44 -5.72 8.85
C ARG A 98 1.07 -5.63 9.09
N LYS A 99 1.81 -5.03 8.15
CA LYS A 99 3.24 -4.78 8.29
C LYS A 99 3.56 -3.82 9.43
N ALA A 100 2.73 -2.79 9.67
CA ALA A 100 2.92 -1.89 10.79
C ALA A 100 2.80 -2.63 12.13
N GLU A 101 1.79 -3.48 12.29
CA GLU A 101 1.57 -4.31 13.48
C GLU A 101 2.75 -5.27 13.74
N GLU A 102 3.24 -5.93 12.69
CA GLU A 102 4.43 -6.79 12.80
C GLU A 102 5.69 -6.02 13.22
N THR A 103 5.86 -4.80 12.72
CA THR A 103 6.99 -3.94 13.10
C THR A 103 6.89 -3.51 14.56
N GLU A 104 5.71 -3.13 15.04
CA GLU A 104 5.51 -2.80 16.46
C GLU A 104 5.76 -3.98 17.37
N ALA A 105 5.26 -5.17 17.02
CA ALA A 105 5.50 -6.38 17.81
C ALA A 105 7.00 -6.67 17.95
N LYS A 106 7.78 -6.45 16.89
CA LYS A 106 9.25 -6.60 16.90
C LYS A 106 9.93 -5.51 17.74
N GLU A 107 9.49 -4.26 17.64
CA GLU A 107 10.02 -3.15 18.46
C GLU A 107 9.75 -3.38 19.95
N HIS A 108 8.54 -3.81 20.31
CA HIS A 108 8.18 -4.15 21.68
C HIS A 108 8.95 -5.36 22.22
N ALA A 109 9.14 -6.41 21.41
CA ALA A 109 9.94 -7.58 21.80
C ALA A 109 11.41 -7.21 22.04
N ALA A 110 12.01 -6.37 21.19
CA ALA A 110 13.39 -5.89 21.38
C ALA A 110 13.55 -5.03 22.64
N SER A 111 12.55 -4.19 22.95
CA SER A 111 12.53 -3.36 24.16
C SER A 111 12.38 -4.21 25.44
N ALA A 112 11.58 -5.27 25.41
CA ALA A 112 11.44 -6.23 26.51
C ALA A 112 12.75 -6.99 26.81
N VAL A 113 13.50 -7.37 25.77
CA VAL A 113 14.81 -8.03 25.93
C VAL A 113 15.82 -7.07 26.58
N HIS A 114 15.89 -5.82 26.14
CA HIS A 114 16.81 -4.84 26.73
C HIS A 114 16.49 -4.48 28.19
N THR A 115 15.21 -4.39 28.56
CA THR A 115 14.82 -4.15 29.96
C THR A 115 15.18 -5.32 30.89
N HIS A 116 15.12 -6.57 30.41
CA HIS A 116 15.59 -7.73 31.17
C HIS A 116 17.13 -7.77 31.32
N THR A 117 17.88 -7.38 30.28
CA THR A 117 19.36 -7.38 30.33
C THR A 117 19.93 -6.31 31.28
N HIS A 118 19.33 -5.11 31.34
CA HIS A 118 19.76 -4.07 32.28
C HIS A 118 19.39 -4.38 33.73
N ARG A 119 18.24 -5.04 33.97
CA ARG A 119 17.84 -5.42 35.32
C ARG A 119 18.79 -6.45 35.93
N ALA A 120 19.24 -7.45 35.16
CA ALA A 120 20.17 -8.47 35.64
C ALA A 120 21.56 -7.91 36.01
N THR A 121 22.05 -6.90 35.28
CA THR A 121 23.37 -6.29 35.53
C THR A 121 23.37 -5.25 36.66
N THR A 122 22.23 -4.62 36.95
CA THR A 122 22.16 -3.61 38.03
C THR A 122 22.02 -4.25 39.42
N THR A 123 21.38 -5.41 39.55
CA THR A 123 21.30 -6.12 40.84
C THR A 123 22.60 -6.79 41.26
N HIS A 124 23.54 -7.06 40.35
CA HIS A 124 24.81 -7.71 40.72
C HIS A 124 25.89 -6.73 41.20
N ALA A 125 25.76 -5.44 40.90
CA ALA A 125 26.71 -4.40 41.35
C ALA A 125 26.44 -3.89 42.78
N ALA A 126 25.30 -4.21 43.39
CA ALA A 126 24.89 -3.67 44.69
C ALA A 126 25.40 -4.44 45.92
N HIS A 127 26.14 -5.55 45.75
CA HIS A 127 26.56 -6.42 46.85
C HIS A 127 28.07 -6.44 47.16
N HIS A 128 28.88 -5.58 46.55
CA HIS A 128 30.35 -5.62 46.71
C HIS A 128 31.00 -4.37 47.33
N THR A 129 30.30 -3.65 48.20
CA THR A 129 30.90 -2.57 49.01
C THR A 129 30.32 -2.54 50.43
N LYS A 130 30.70 -3.51 51.27
CA LYS A 130 30.69 -3.35 52.74
C LYS A 130 31.65 -4.33 53.41
N GLY A 131 32.57 -3.80 54.20
CA GLY A 131 33.52 -4.52 55.07
C GLY A 131 34.96 -4.35 54.57
N THR A 132 35.65 -3.27 54.95
CA THR A 132 36.57 -3.15 56.11
C THR A 132 37.80 -4.03 55.99
#